data_AF-A0A821QB52-F1
#
_entry.id   AF-A0A821QB52-F1
#
_cell.length_a   1.000
_cell.length_b   1.000
_cell.length_c   1.000
_cell.angle_alpha   90.00
_cell.angle_beta   90.00
_cell.angle_gamma   90.00
#
_symmetry.space_group_name_H-M   'P 1'
#
loop_
_entity.id
_entity.type
_entity.pdbx_description
1 polymer ?
#
loop_
_entity_poly.entity_id
_entity_poly.type
_entity_poly.pdbx_seq_one_letter_code
_entity_poly.pdbx_strand_id
1 'polypeptide(L)'
;LNTFNRQKSFDFTKVIAESPMFIQLLYSVQKFHQNHYDCKISIAGHSLGGGLASLFSFVLLAYGYELSICGVYIYGQPLVGNRRYAEILNNKLGNRIHRWVNHDDIVTRIPIIELPLIAMYYDRTLYTDAMEAVANNN
;
A
#
# COMPACT_ATOMS: atom_id res chain seq x y z
N LEU A 1 -14.06 -11.26 47.11
CA LEU A 1 -14.08 -10.20 46.07
C LEU A 1 -12.63 -9.90 45.71
N ASN A 2 -12.13 -10.51 44.62
CA ASN A 2 -10.76 -10.29 44.15
C ASN A 2 -10.62 -8.84 43.69
N THR A 3 -9.74 -8.10 44.36
CA THR A 3 -9.36 -6.74 44.00
C THR A 3 -8.71 -6.75 42.62
N PHE A 4 -9.35 -6.09 41.65
CA PHE A 4 -8.79 -5.88 40.32
C PHE A 4 -7.51 -5.05 40.47
N ASN A 5 -6.35 -5.70 40.37
CA ASN A 5 -5.06 -5.11 40.67
C ASN A 5 -4.67 -4.17 39.51
N ARG A 6 -4.97 -2.87 39.67
CA ARG A 6 -4.82 -1.79 38.68
C ARG A 6 -3.35 -1.42 38.38
N GLN A 7 -2.38 -2.13 38.95
CA GLN A 7 -0.94 -1.78 38.96
C GLN A 7 -0.07 -2.52 37.94
N LYS A 8 -0.60 -3.45 37.14
CA LYS A 8 0.10 -3.83 35.90
C LYS A 8 -0.30 -2.82 34.83
N SER A 9 0.51 -1.79 34.65
CA SER A 9 0.42 -0.94 33.45
C SER A 9 0.46 -1.88 32.25
N PHE A 10 -0.60 -1.85 31.43
CA PHE A 10 -0.66 -2.64 30.22
C PHE A 10 0.45 -2.13 29.31
N ASP A 11 1.48 -2.94 29.07
CA ASP A 11 2.58 -2.57 28.19
C ASP A 11 2.08 -2.61 26.74
N PHE A 12 1.52 -1.49 26.30
CA PHE A 12 1.04 -1.31 24.93
C PHE A 12 2.15 -1.61 23.91
N THR A 13 3.42 -1.38 24.25
CA THR A 13 4.58 -1.68 23.40
C THR A 13 4.73 -3.17 23.16
N LYS A 14 4.56 -3.98 24.21
CA LYS A 14 4.60 -5.45 24.11
C LYS A 14 3.43 -5.99 23.28
N VAL A 15 2.24 -5.44 23.48
CA VAL A 15 1.04 -5.86 22.73
C VAL A 15 1.15 -5.49 21.25
N ILE A 16 1.75 -4.33 20.94
CA ILE A 16 2.06 -3.97 19.56
C ILE A 16 3.13 -4.91 18.99
N ALA A 17 4.19 -5.23 19.73
CA ALA A 17 5.25 -6.14 19.26
C ALA A 17 4.74 -7.56 18.92
N GLU A 18 3.69 -8.02 19.61
CA GLU A 18 3.03 -9.30 19.38
C GLU A 18 1.90 -9.22 18.31
N SER A 19 1.54 -8.01 17.88
CA SER A 19 0.50 -7.81 16.87
C SER A 19 1.00 -8.15 15.45
N PRO A 20 0.11 -8.41 14.48
CA PRO A 20 0.52 -8.59 13.08
C PRO A 20 1.36 -7.40 12.61
N MET A 21 2.43 -7.66 11.84
CA MET A 21 3.39 -6.65 11.36
C MET A 21 2.72 -5.39 10.81
N PHE A 22 1.61 -5.57 10.11
CA PHE A 22 0.82 -4.50 9.55
C PHE A 22 0.28 -3.49 10.59
N ILE A 23 -0.18 -3.96 11.76
CA ILE A 23 -0.62 -3.10 12.87
C ILE A 23 0.56 -2.34 13.46
N GLN A 24 1.71 -3.00 13.58
CA GLN A 24 2.95 -2.36 14.04
C GLN A 24 3.40 -1.23 13.12
N LEU A 25 3.29 -1.45 11.80
CA LEU A 25 3.65 -0.47 10.79
C LEU A 25 2.73 0.75 10.84
N LEU A 26 1.41 0.53 10.91
CA LEU A 26 0.43 1.62 11.01
C LEU A 26 0.62 2.44 12.29
N TYR A 27 0.84 1.78 13.44
CA TYR A 27 1.13 2.45 14.70
C TYR A 27 2.41 3.30 14.60
N SER A 28 3.45 2.78 13.96
CA SER A 28 4.70 3.51 13.76
C SER A 28 4.49 4.76 12.91
N VAL A 29 3.74 4.65 11.80
CA VAL A 29 3.38 5.79 10.95
C VAL A 29 2.57 6.82 11.73
N GLN A 30 1.56 6.38 12.50
CA GLN A 30 0.76 7.27 13.35
C GLN A 30 1.63 8.05 14.34
N LYS A 31 2.51 7.34 15.06
CA LYS A 31 3.41 7.94 16.05
C LYS A 31 4.39 8.93 15.42
N PHE A 32 4.95 8.62 14.24
CA PHE A 32 5.84 9.54 13.54
C PHE A 32 5.09 10.76 13.00
N HIS A 33 3.90 10.57 12.42
CA HIS A 33 3.14 11.65 11.82
C HIS A 33 2.59 12.64 12.86
N GLN A 34 2.19 12.18 14.05
CA GLN A 34 1.78 13.06 15.16
C GLN A 34 2.86 14.05 15.58
N ASN A 35 4.14 13.68 15.41
CA ASN A 35 5.28 14.54 15.73
C ASN A 35 5.72 15.42 14.53
N HIS A 36 5.26 15.10 13.32
CA HIS A 36 5.67 15.74 12.07
C HIS A 36 4.53 15.78 11.05
N TYR A 37 3.58 16.70 11.23
CA TYR A 37 2.37 16.81 10.41
C TYR A 37 2.64 17.06 8.91
N ASP A 38 3.77 17.70 8.57
CA ASP A 38 4.15 17.98 7.17
C ASP A 38 4.95 16.86 6.50
N CYS A 39 5.23 15.77 7.23
CA CYS A 39 6.05 14.67 6.71
C CYS A 39 5.30 13.91 5.61
N LYS A 40 6.00 13.71 4.48
CA LYS A 40 5.52 12.91 3.34
C LYS A 40 5.93 11.45 3.47
N ILE A 41 5.04 10.56 3.07
CA ILE A 41 5.18 9.11 3.16
C ILE A 41 5.43 8.57 1.75
N SER A 42 6.59 7.93 1.55
CA SER A 42 6.88 7.10 0.39
C SER A 42 6.83 5.64 0.80
N ILE A 43 6.16 4.81 0.01
CA ILE A 43 6.07 3.36 0.26
C ILE A 43 6.72 2.67 -0.92
N ALA A 44 7.61 1.72 -0.65
CA ALA A 44 8.28 0.98 -1.72
C ALA A 44 8.36 -0.51 -1.41
N GLY A 45 8.44 -1.33 -2.46
CA GLY A 45 8.63 -2.77 -2.30
C GLY A 45 8.89 -3.49 -3.61
N HIS A 46 9.54 -4.64 -3.51
CA HIS A 46 9.86 -5.52 -4.64
C HIS A 46 9.18 -6.89 -4.46
N SER A 47 8.71 -7.51 -5.55
CA SER A 47 8.08 -8.83 -5.54
C SER A 47 6.93 -8.88 -4.52
N LEU A 48 6.93 -9.85 -3.58
CA LEU A 48 5.99 -9.90 -2.45
C LEU A 48 5.92 -8.57 -1.69
N GLY A 49 7.07 -7.92 -1.46
CA GLY A 49 7.15 -6.63 -0.80
C GLY A 49 6.43 -5.53 -1.58
N GLY A 50 6.41 -5.61 -2.91
CA GLY A 50 5.61 -4.71 -3.74
C GLY A 50 4.11 -4.89 -3.46
N GLY A 51 3.65 -6.15 -3.37
CA GLY A 51 2.25 -6.45 -3.07
C GLY A 51 1.85 -5.91 -1.70
N LEU A 52 2.72 -6.09 -0.70
CA LEU A 52 2.54 -5.56 0.64
C LEU A 52 2.55 -4.02 0.67
N ALA A 53 3.45 -3.37 -0.08
CA ALA A 53 3.50 -1.92 -0.22
C ALA A 53 2.18 -1.36 -0.80
N SER A 54 1.63 -2.00 -1.84
CA SER A 54 0.33 -1.63 -2.42
C SER A 54 -0.80 -1.80 -1.41
N LEU A 55 -0.86 -2.92 -0.69
CA LEU A 55 -1.88 -3.15 0.34
C LEU A 55 -1.76 -2.16 1.50
N PHE A 56 -0.54 -1.84 1.93
CA PHE A 56 -0.32 -0.86 2.99
C PHE A 56 -0.73 0.56 2.56
N SER A 57 -0.48 0.93 1.30
CA SER A 57 -0.94 2.23 0.76
C SER A 57 -2.46 2.37 0.83
N PHE A 58 -3.20 1.31 0.50
CA PHE A 58 -4.66 1.28 0.59
C PHE A 58 -5.17 1.45 2.02
N VAL A 59 -4.42 0.93 2.98
CA VAL A 59 -4.77 1.07 4.39
C VAL A 59 -4.51 2.48 4.86
N LEU A 60 -3.36 3.06 4.51
CA LEU A 60 -3.10 4.46 4.82
C LEU A 60 -4.18 5.38 4.25
N LEU A 61 -4.69 5.10 3.05
CA LEU A 61 -5.88 5.79 2.52
C LEU A 61 -7.10 5.64 3.42
N ALA A 62 -7.41 4.42 3.88
CA ALA A 62 -8.55 4.17 4.77
C ALA A 62 -8.43 4.89 6.13
N TYR A 63 -7.20 5.16 6.59
CA TYR A 63 -6.91 5.94 7.80
C TYR A 63 -6.70 7.45 7.55
N GLY A 64 -7.00 7.95 6.35
CA GLY A 64 -6.99 9.38 6.04
C GLY A 64 -5.62 9.97 5.67
N TYR A 65 -4.60 9.14 5.41
CA TYR A 65 -3.26 9.59 5.03
C TYR A 65 -3.12 9.93 3.53
N GLU A 66 -4.23 10.12 2.82
CA GLU A 66 -4.23 10.39 1.38
C GLU A 66 -3.31 11.55 1.00
N LEU A 67 -3.32 12.67 1.74
CA LEU A 67 -2.48 13.85 1.45
C LEU A 67 -1.01 13.68 1.87
N SER A 68 -0.75 12.72 2.75
CA SER A 68 0.59 12.44 3.27
C SER A 68 1.36 11.48 2.36
N ILE A 69 0.68 10.61 1.63
CA ILE A 69 1.31 9.70 0.66
C ILE A 69 1.84 10.53 -0.53
N CYS A 70 3.15 10.55 -0.74
CA CYS A 70 3.75 11.24 -1.89
C CYS A 70 4.06 10.29 -3.05
N GLY A 71 4.29 9.00 -2.77
CA GLY A 71 4.60 8.02 -3.81
C GLY A 71 4.51 6.59 -3.32
N VAL A 72 4.08 5.70 -4.21
CA VAL A 72 4.04 4.25 -4.03
C VAL A 72 4.86 3.62 -5.16
N TYR A 73 5.97 3.00 -4.80
CA TYR A 73 7.02 2.55 -5.70
C TYR A 73 7.16 1.03 -5.66
N ILE A 74 6.54 0.35 -6.62
CA ILE A 74 6.27 -1.09 -6.54
C ILE A 74 6.88 -1.80 -7.76
N TYR A 75 7.82 -2.71 -7.49
CA TYR A 75 8.63 -3.38 -8.51
C TYR A 75 8.31 -4.88 -8.54
N GLY A 76 8.02 -5.45 -9.72
CA GLY A 76 7.70 -6.88 -9.83
C GLY A 76 6.47 -7.27 -9.01
N GLN A 77 5.53 -6.34 -8.82
CA GLN A 77 4.40 -6.54 -7.92
C GLN A 77 3.42 -7.58 -8.46
N PRO A 78 3.10 -8.65 -7.70
CA PRO A 78 1.98 -9.53 -8.04
C PRO A 78 0.65 -8.78 -8.02
N LEU A 79 -0.35 -9.34 -8.70
CA LEU A 79 -1.70 -8.80 -8.66
C LEU A 79 -2.25 -8.98 -7.25
N VAL A 80 -2.69 -7.87 -6.65
CA VAL A 80 -3.30 -7.83 -5.32
C VAL A 80 -4.65 -7.13 -5.39
N GLY A 81 -5.58 -7.58 -4.57
CA GLY A 81 -6.94 -7.04 -4.53
C GLY A 81 -7.79 -7.40 -5.75
N ASN A 82 -8.96 -6.80 -5.82
CA ASN A 82 -9.93 -6.97 -6.92
C ASN A 82 -10.08 -5.67 -7.71
N ARG A 83 -11.02 -5.65 -8.67
CA ARG A 83 -11.31 -4.46 -9.48
C ARG A 83 -11.57 -3.21 -8.66
N ARG A 84 -12.42 -3.32 -7.64
CA ARG A 84 -12.81 -2.20 -6.79
C ARG A 84 -11.61 -1.64 -6.02
N TYR A 85 -10.72 -2.51 -5.56
CA TYR A 85 -9.47 -2.09 -4.94
C TYR A 85 -8.61 -1.27 -5.90
N ALA A 86 -8.45 -1.73 -7.14
CA ALA A 86 -7.68 -1.01 -8.16
C ALA A 86 -8.29 0.35 -8.51
N GLU A 87 -9.61 0.40 -8.69
CA GLU A 87 -10.34 1.66 -8.95
C GLU A 87 -10.17 2.67 -7.81
N ILE A 88 -10.26 2.23 -6.55
CA ILE A 88 -10.06 3.12 -5.40
C ILE A 88 -8.63 3.68 -5.38
N LEU A 89 -7.61 2.82 -5.57
CA LEU A 89 -6.21 3.26 -5.56
C LEU A 89 -5.89 4.22 -6.70
N ASN A 90 -6.36 3.91 -7.92
CA ASN A 90 -6.18 4.77 -9.08
C ASN A 90 -6.88 6.12 -8.89
N ASN A 91 -8.10 6.13 -8.36
CA ASN A 91 -8.83 7.38 -8.13
C ASN A 91 -8.20 8.24 -7.03
N LYS A 92 -7.63 7.61 -5.99
CA LYS A 92 -7.13 8.29 -4.81
C LYS A 92 -5.66 8.70 -4.94
N LEU A 93 -4.81 7.82 -5.45
CA LEU A 93 -3.37 8.07 -5.55
C LEU A 93 -2.94 8.41 -6.98
N GLY A 94 -3.60 7.87 -8.00
CA GLY A 94 -3.37 8.19 -9.41
C GLY A 94 -1.89 8.17 -9.79
N ASN A 95 -1.39 9.33 -10.23
CA ASN A 95 -0.01 9.55 -10.66
C ASN A 95 1.06 9.35 -9.58
N ARG A 96 0.67 9.09 -8.32
CA ARG A 96 1.59 8.75 -7.21
C ARG A 96 1.88 7.26 -7.12
N ILE A 97 1.22 6.41 -7.91
CA ILE A 97 1.51 4.98 -7.98
C ILE A 97 2.44 4.72 -9.17
N HIS A 98 3.59 4.13 -8.91
CA HIS A 98 4.60 3.77 -9.90
C HIS A 98 4.82 2.26 -9.86
N ARG A 99 4.26 1.56 -10.84
CA ARG A 99 4.33 0.09 -10.95
C ARG A 99 5.26 -0.34 -12.06
N TRP A 100 6.43 -0.84 -11.68
CA TRP A 100 7.41 -1.38 -12.60
C TRP A 100 7.18 -2.87 -12.83
N VAL A 101 6.96 -3.20 -14.10
CA VAL A 101 6.75 -4.57 -14.58
C VAL A 101 7.83 -4.89 -15.61
N ASN A 102 8.58 -5.97 -15.39
CA ASN A 102 9.50 -6.50 -16.39
C ASN A 102 8.76 -7.46 -17.33
N HIS A 103 9.10 -7.46 -18.63
CA HIS A 103 8.38 -8.23 -19.65
C HIS A 103 8.34 -9.73 -19.34
N ASP A 104 9.50 -10.26 -18.94
CA ASP A 104 9.72 -11.68 -18.63
C ASP A 104 9.40 -12.05 -17.18
N ASP A 105 8.90 -11.09 -16.38
CA ASP A 105 8.57 -11.34 -14.98
C ASP A 105 7.12 -11.82 -14.82
N ILE A 106 6.99 -13.13 -14.62
CA ILE A 106 5.71 -13.80 -14.36
C ILE A 106 5.06 -13.37 -13.04
N VAL A 107 5.85 -12.90 -12.06
CA VAL A 107 5.33 -12.50 -10.74
C VAL A 107 4.28 -11.41 -10.90
N THR A 108 4.45 -10.52 -11.86
CA THR A 108 3.51 -9.41 -12.13
C THR A 108 2.16 -9.83 -12.70
N ARG A 109 2.04 -11.09 -13.11
CA ARG A 109 0.86 -11.67 -13.76
C ARG A 109 0.16 -12.71 -12.89
N ILE A 110 0.75 -13.06 -11.74
CA ILE A 110 0.13 -13.96 -10.78
C ILE A 110 -0.68 -13.19 -9.73
N PRO A 111 -1.78 -13.78 -9.22
CA PRO A 111 -2.25 -15.12 -9.56
C PRO A 111 -2.91 -15.19 -10.95
N ILE A 112 -2.56 -16.22 -11.73
CA ILE A 112 -3.21 -16.53 -13.01
C ILE A 112 -4.51 -17.24 -12.65
N ILE A 113 -5.62 -16.50 -12.60
CA ILE A 113 -6.91 -17.04 -12.20
C ILE A 113 -7.89 -16.80 -13.36
N GLU A 114 -8.44 -17.88 -13.91
CA GLU A 114 -9.62 -17.84 -14.77
C GLU A 114 -10.88 -17.52 -13.96
N LEU A 115 -10.95 -16.32 -13.36
CA LEU A 115 -12.16 -15.82 -12.72
C LEU A 115 -12.44 -14.39 -13.17
N PRO A 116 -13.68 -14.05 -13.56
CA PRO A 116 -14.06 -12.73 -14.09
C PRO A 116 -13.97 -11.57 -13.08
N LEU A 117 -13.42 -11.80 -11.88
CA LEU A 117 -13.48 -10.91 -10.71
C LEU A 117 -12.15 -10.23 -10.34
N ILE A 118 -11.03 -10.64 -10.95
CA ILE A 118 -9.72 -9.98 -10.76
C ILE A 118 -9.52 -9.06 -11.94
N ALA A 119 -10.01 -7.83 -11.85
CA ALA A 119 -9.68 -6.86 -12.87
C ALA A 119 -8.20 -6.49 -12.73
N MET A 120 -7.52 -6.64 -13.86
CA MET A 120 -6.17 -6.18 -14.08
C MET A 120 -6.14 -4.67 -13.86
N TYR A 121 -5.12 -4.19 -13.13
CA TYR A 121 -4.75 -2.78 -13.16
C TYR A 121 -4.48 -2.40 -14.62
N TYR A 122 -5.41 -1.67 -15.24
CA TYR A 122 -5.15 -1.02 -16.52
C TYR A 122 -4.42 0.28 -16.24
N ASP A 123 -3.13 0.14 -15.94
CA ASP A 123 -2.13 1.01 -16.52
C ASP A 123 -0.89 0.17 -16.77
N ARG A 124 -0.66 -0.18 -18.05
CA ARG A 124 0.60 -0.78 -18.48
C ARG A 124 1.58 0.38 -18.63
N THR A 125 2.31 0.71 -17.57
CA THR A 125 3.60 1.35 -17.78
C THR A 125 4.63 0.25 -18.04
N LEU A 126 4.67 -0.13 -19.32
CA LEU A 126 5.92 -0.62 -19.90
C LEU A 126 6.99 0.45 -19.65
N TYR A 127 8.23 0.00 -19.48
CA TYR A 127 9.43 0.82 -19.56
C TYR A 127 9.17 2.16 -20.30
N THR A 128 9.35 3.27 -19.59
CA THR A 128 9.49 4.64 -20.16
C THR A 128 8.32 5.38 -20.82
N ASP A 129 7.04 5.02 -20.68
CA ASP A 129 5.94 5.80 -21.32
C ASP A 129 4.98 6.55 -20.38
N ALA A 130 5.38 6.82 -19.14
CA ALA A 130 4.57 7.61 -18.19
C ALA A 130 4.40 9.11 -18.56
N MET A 131 4.94 9.57 -19.69
CA MET A 131 4.69 10.90 -20.24
C MET A 131 3.62 10.92 -21.35
N GLU A 132 3.20 9.78 -21.92
CA GLU A 132 2.35 9.79 -23.13
C GLU A 132 0.84 9.61 -22.85
N ALA A 133 0.45 8.93 -21.75
CA ALA A 133 -0.97 8.74 -21.41
C ALA A 133 -1.65 10.00 -20.83
N VAL A 134 -0.87 10.97 -20.35
CA VAL A 134 -1.37 12.29 -19.91
C VAL A 134 -1.35 13.31 -21.07
N ALA A 135 -0.52 13.08 -22.10
CA ALA A 135 -0.39 13.98 -23.25
C ALA A 135 -1.46 13.78 -24.33
N ASN A 136 -2.09 12.60 -24.41
CA ASN A 136 -3.02 12.24 -25.50
C ASN A 136 -4.52 12.40 -25.15
N ASN A 137 -4.86 13.19 -24.12
CA ASN A 137 -6.23 13.60 -23.82
C ASN A 137 -6.45 15.11 -24.07
N ASN A 138 -5.93 15.63 -25.19
CA ASN A 138 -6.29 16.92 -25.78
C ASN A 138 -6.77 16.72 -27.22
#